data_AF-A0A814NLN2-F1
#
_entry.id   AF-A0A814NLN2-F1
#
_cell.length_a   1.000
_cell.length_b   1.000
_cell.length_c   1.000
_cell.angle_alpha   90.00
_cell.angle_beta   90.00
_cell.angle_gamma   90.00
#
_symmetry.space_group_name_H-M   'P 1'
#
loop_
_entity.id
_entity.type
_entity.pdbx_description
1 polymer ?
#
loop_
_entity_poly.entity_id
_entity_poly.type
_entity_poly.pdbx_seq_one_letter_code
_entity_poly.pdbx_strand_id
1 'polypeptide(L)' 'SRVYNLKFNEFWKDLVKGFKLGVVDAWLKTKEYQPRGLPHHHGLLWMAEQDQPTIPEIIDELISAEFPTP' A
#
# COMPACT_ATOMS: atom_id res chain seq x y z
N SER A 1 11.79 -2.49 -14.60
CA SER A 1 10.69 -2.47 -15.59
C SER A 1 10.03 -1.10 -15.59
N ARG A 2 9.91 -0.43 -16.75
CA ARG A 2 9.29 0.90 -16.89
C ARG A 2 7.82 0.89 -16.47
N VAL A 3 7.06 -0.08 -16.96
CA VAL A 3 5.61 -0.20 -16.70
C VAL A 3 5.33 -0.42 -15.22
N TYR A 4 6.11 -1.28 -14.56
CA TYR A 4 5.98 -1.52 -13.13
C TYR A 4 6.16 -0.23 -12.31
N ASN A 5 7.23 0.52 -12.55
CA ASN A 5 7.51 1.75 -11.81
C ASN A 5 6.41 2.80 -12.03
N LEU A 6 5.88 2.92 -13.25
CA LEU A 6 4.76 3.82 -13.53
C LEU A 6 3.51 3.42 -12.74
N LYS A 7 3.12 2.14 -12.78
CA LYS A 7 1.96 1.64 -12.03
C LYS A 7 2.13 1.80 -10.53
N PHE A 8 3.30 1.46 -9.99
CA PHE A 8 3.56 1.61 -8.56
C PHE A 8 3.56 3.07 -8.11
N ASN A 9 4.08 3.99 -8.93
CA ASN A 9 4.05 5.42 -8.61
C ASN A 9 2.63 5.98 -8.58
N GLU A 10 1.76 5.58 -9.52
CA GLU A 10 0.35 5.98 -9.49
C GLU A 10 -0.38 5.37 -8.29
N PHE A 11 -0.21 4.06 -8.04
CA PHE A 11 -0.74 3.41 -6.84
C PHE A 11 -0.31 4.13 -5.55
N TRP A 12 0.98 4.49 -5.43
CA TRP A 12 1.48 5.19 -4.25
C TRP A 12 0.91 6.60 -4.11
N LYS A 13 0.67 7.31 -5.23
CA LYS A 13 0.01 8.62 -5.20
C LYS A 13 -1.43 8.48 -4.71
N ASP A 14 -2.15 7.46 -5.13
CA ASP A 14 -3.52 7.23 -4.69
C ASP A 14 -3.61 6.99 -3.17
N LEU A 15 -2.65 6.25 -2.62
CA LEU A 15 -2.56 5.99 -1.18
C LEU A 15 -2.25 7.25 -0.36
N VAL A 16 -1.25 8.05 -0.78
CA VAL A 16 -0.72 9.17 0.02
C VAL A 16 -1.42 10.49 -0.26
N LYS A 17 -1.88 10.72 -1.49
CA LYS A 17 -2.45 12.01 -1.96
C LYS A 17 -3.87 11.89 -2.50
N GLY A 18 -4.30 10.68 -2.87
CA GLY A 18 -5.61 10.44 -3.44
C GLY A 18 -6.73 10.35 -2.41
N PHE A 19 -6.40 10.44 -1.11
CA PHE A 19 -7.33 10.30 0.02
C PHE A 19 -8.16 9.01 -0.05
N LYS A 20 -7.67 7.98 -0.74
CA LYS A 20 -8.40 6.71 -0.95
C LYS A 20 -8.58 5.92 0.34
N LEU A 21 -7.63 6.08 1.26
CA LEU A 21 -7.71 5.51 2.60
C LEU A 21 -8.06 6.58 3.65
N GLY A 22 -8.24 7.85 3.28
CA GLY A 22 -8.28 8.99 4.21
C GLY A 22 -6.96 9.78 4.23
N VAL A 23 -6.76 10.61 5.25
CA VAL A 23 -5.54 11.43 5.40
C VAL A 23 -4.37 10.57 5.89
N VAL A 24 -3.24 10.65 5.19
CA VAL A 24 -1.97 9.99 5.56
C VAL A 24 -0.98 11.07 6.03
N ASP A 25 -0.69 11.09 7.33
CA ASP A 25 0.19 12.09 7.95
C ASP A 25 1.67 11.80 7.66
N ALA A 26 2.05 10.53 7.63
CA ALA A 26 3.41 10.10 7.36
C ALA A 26 3.44 8.77 6.61
N TRP A 27 4.55 8.50 5.92
CA TRP A 27 4.74 7.23 5.22
C TRP A 27 6.22 6.87 5.07
N LEU A 28 6.49 5.58 4.95
CA LEU A 28 7.79 5.01 4.62
C LEU A 28 7.60 3.99 3.50
N LYS A 29 8.54 3.94 2.55
CA LYS A 29 8.60 2.85 1.58
C LYS A 29 10.02 2.44 1.27
N THR A 30 10.23 1.15 1.10
CA THR A 30 11.47 0.58 0.58
C THR A 30 11.19 -0.24 -0.67
N LYS A 31 12.23 -0.48 -1.46
CA LYS A 31 12.18 -1.36 -2.62
C LYS A 31 13.22 -2.44 -2.43
N GLU A 32 12.78 -3.68 -2.51
CA GLU A 32 13.59 -4.87 -2.39
C GLU A 32 13.34 -5.78 -3.60
N TYR A 33 14.16 -6.81 -3.73
CA TYR A 33 14.05 -7.78 -4.80
C TYR A 33 13.84 -9.16 -4.21
N GLN A 34 12.73 -9.80 -4.57
CA GLN A 34 12.44 -11.17 -4.16
C GLN A 34 13.46 -12.14 -4.78
N PRO A 35 13.65 -13.35 -4.20
CA PRO A 35 14.30 -14.45 -4.90
C PRO A 35 13.59 -14.64 -6.25
N ARG A 36 14.33 -14.61 -7.37
CA ARG A 36 13.86 -14.48 -8.78
C ARG A 36 13.85 -13.05 -9.36
N GLY A 37 14.33 -12.05 -8.63
CA GLY A 37 14.61 -10.70 -9.16
C GLY A 37 13.37 -9.85 -9.45
N LEU A 38 12.21 -10.24 -8.95
CA LEU A 38 11.00 -9.43 -9.05
C LEU A 38 11.03 -8.29 -8.01
N PRO A 39 10.66 -7.07 -8.40
CA PRO A 39 10.60 -5.94 -7.48
C PRO A 39 9.47 -6.13 -6.46
N HIS A 40 9.82 -5.95 -5.19
CA HIS A 40 8.93 -6.02 -4.04
C HIS A 40 9.03 -4.69 -3.26
N HIS A 41 7.90 -4.18 -2.79
CA HIS A 41 7.86 -2.96 -2.01
C HIS A 41 7.31 -3.25 -0.62
N HIS A 42 8.00 -2.76 0.41
CA HIS A 42 7.43 -2.59 1.73
C HIS A 42 6.94 -1.15 1.85
N GLY A 43 5.72 -0.96 2.33
CA GLY A 43 5.10 0.34 2.57
C GLY A 43 4.50 0.38 3.96
N LEU A 44 4.71 1.50 4.66
CA LEU A 44 4.08 1.80 5.94
C LEU A 44 3.42 3.17 5.83
N LEU A 45 2.16 3.25 6.23
CA LEU A 45 1.36 4.47 6.22
C LEU A 45 0.89 4.75 7.65
N TRP A 46 1.10 5.97 8.12
CA TRP A 46 0.50 6.47 9.35
C TRP A 46 -0.66 7.37 8.96
N MET A 47 -1.86 6.96 9.34
CA MET A 47 -3.10 7.66 9.03
C MET A 47 -3.43 8.65 10.14
N ALA A 48 -4.09 9.74 9.78
CA ALA A 48 -4.59 10.69 10.76
C ALA A 48 -5.60 10.01 11.70
N GLU A 49 -5.63 10.45 12.96
CA GLU A 49 -6.41 9.80 14.03
C GLU A 49 -7.89 9.62 13.64
N GLN A 50 -8.49 10.62 12.99
CA GLN A 50 -9.90 10.55 12.57
C GLN A 50 -10.18 9.56 11.42
N ASP A 51 -9.16 9.21 10.65
CA ASP A 51 -9.28 8.32 9.48
C ASP A 51 -8.75 6.91 9.77
N GLN A 52 -8.15 6.68 10.94
CA GLN A 52 -7.57 5.40 11.30
C GLN A 52 -8.65 4.32 11.46
N PRO A 53 -8.57 3.19 10.73
CA PRO A 53 -9.51 2.10 10.91
C PRO A 53 -9.24 1.41 12.26
N THR A 54 -10.20 1.52 13.18
CA THR A 54 -10.12 0.93 14.53
C THR A 54 -11.13 -0.20 14.74
N ILE A 55 -12.06 -0.37 13.79
CA ILE A 55 -13.10 -1.39 13.81
C ILE A 55 -12.61 -2.61 13.00
N PRO A 56 -12.59 -3.82 13.58
CA PRO A 56 -12.08 -5.02 12.89
C PRO A 56 -12.72 -5.29 11.53
N GLU A 57 -14.03 -5.11 11.41
CA GLU A 57 -14.76 -5.34 10.16
C GLU A 57 -14.30 -4.39 9.05
N ILE A 58 -13.99 -3.13 9.40
CA ILE A 58 -13.45 -2.15 8.45
C ILE A 58 -12.02 -2.55 8.04
N ILE A 59 -11.21 -3.05 8.98
CA ILE A 59 -9.85 -3.51 8.70
C ILE A 59 -9.89 -4.69 7.71
N ASP A 60 -10.80 -5.64 7.92
CA ASP A 60 -10.97 -6.80 7.04
C ASP A 60 -11.46 -6.41 5.64
N GLU A 61 -12.29 -5.36 5.51
CA GLU A 61 -12.70 -4.82 4.22
C GLU A 61 -11.57 -4.08 3.48
N LEU A 62 -10.70 -3.40 4.23
CA LEU A 62 -9.60 -2.60 3.67
C LEU A 62 -8.37 -3.44 3.31
N ILE A 63 -8.12 -4.52 4.05
CA ILE A 63 -6.91 -5.33 3.92
C ILE A 63 -7.27 -6.75 3.53
N SER A 64 -6.80 -7.17 2.36
CA SER A 64 -6.89 -8.55 1.90
C SER A 64 -5.52 -9.09 1.54
N ALA A 65 -5.32 -10.39 1.77
CA ALA A 65 -4.16 -11.13 1.34
C ALA A 65 -4.62 -12.44 0.68
N GLU A 66 -4.23 -12.64 -0.58
CA GLU A 66 -4.56 -13.84 -1.33
C GLU A 66 -3.30 -14.67 -1.58
N PHE A 67 -3.42 -15.99 -1.43
CA PHE A 67 -2.39 -16.88 -1.95
C PHE A 67 -2.51 -16.94 -3.47
N PRO A 68 -1.40 -16.86 -4.22
CA PRO A 68 -1.45 -17.02 -5.67
C PRO A 68 -2.05 -18.39 -5.99
N THR A 69 -3.05 -18.41 -6.87
CA THR A 69 -3.60 -19.65 -7.40
C THR A 69 -2.54 -20.36 -8.27
N PRO A 70 -2.46 -21.71 -8.24
CA PRO A 70 -1.55 -22.48 -9.08
C PRO A 70 -1.72 -22.23 -10.58
#